data_AF-A0A6N9IYY3-F1
#
_entry.id   AF-A0A6N9IYY3-F1
#
_cell.length_a   1.000
_cell.length_b   1.000
_cell.length_c   1.000
_cell.angle_alpha   90.00
_cell.angle_beta   90.00
_cell.angle_gamma   90.00
#
_symmetry.space_group_name_H-M   'P 1'
#
loop_
_entity.id
_entity.type
_entity.pdbx_description
1 polymer ?
#
loop_
_entity_poly.entity_id
_entity_poly.type
_entity_poly.pdbx_seq_one_letter_code
_entity_poly.pdbx_strand_id
1 'polypeptide(L)'
;MDLVILLLLFINGHFELPFPLPGKKLNNPLALLLILFFLRGVLNTPFRDRQLAKLEKLLTSQPDRTYFFVLLFTIEIGLQIMWFAYPLEFLWNLNAEQGYGTQFSVIQLYILGLVVMMTAWADCGSNADWKDKLPWYLVASVYFFIGLDDCIAIHENLIFWSQNIIPDSTTFHFIHEWLWFYGPVALVVVVFLSRFFLKKFLYSPAIIVTMFVALMFWISVLLLEGLAKNIVDPLGVDYGRILIGIEEGSEMIGATLFMLGFSKHLKNILEGKKAITKSS
;
A
#
# COMPACT_ATOMS: atom_id res chain seq x y z
N MET A 1 -11.40 22.36 -15.31
CA MET A 1 -12.84 22.35 -15.01
C MET A 1 -13.17 21.14 -14.14
N ASP A 2 -12.82 19.93 -14.56
CA ASP A 2 -13.15 18.69 -13.83
C ASP A 2 -12.51 18.57 -12.44
N LEU A 3 -11.27 19.07 -12.28
CA LEU A 3 -10.58 19.06 -10.97
C LEU A 3 -11.21 20.05 -9.96
N VAL A 4 -11.76 21.16 -10.46
CA VAL A 4 -12.48 22.16 -9.66
C VAL A 4 -13.89 21.65 -9.35
N ILE A 5 -14.51 20.91 -10.27
CA ILE A 5 -15.78 20.22 -10.06
C ILE A 5 -15.62 19.09 -9.04
N LEU A 6 -14.53 18.31 -9.08
CA LEU A 6 -14.18 17.31 -8.06
C LEU A 6 -13.88 17.94 -6.70
N LEU A 7 -13.17 19.07 -6.67
CA LEU A 7 -12.91 19.83 -5.45
C LEU A 7 -14.21 20.46 -4.88
N LEU A 8 -15.13 20.93 -5.73
CA LEU A 8 -16.43 21.46 -5.34
C LEU A 8 -17.41 20.36 -4.89
N LEU A 9 -17.38 19.19 -5.52
CA LEU A 9 -18.08 17.98 -5.06
C LEU A 9 -17.56 17.56 -3.68
N PHE A 10 -16.25 17.68 -3.46
CA PHE A 10 -15.60 17.37 -2.19
C PHE A 10 -15.87 18.41 -1.10
N ILE A 11 -15.87 19.71 -1.41
CA ILE A 11 -16.22 20.80 -0.48
C ILE A 11 -17.70 20.78 -0.12
N ASN A 12 -18.59 20.42 -1.07
CA ASN A 12 -20.00 20.15 -0.77
C ASN A 12 -20.20 18.88 0.08
N GLY A 13 -19.18 18.04 0.25
CA GLY A 13 -19.19 16.90 1.18
C GLY A 13 -19.18 17.30 2.67
N HIS A 14 -19.28 18.60 2.99
CA HIS A 14 -19.42 19.13 4.34
C HIS A 14 -20.77 19.85 4.58
N PHE A 15 -21.71 19.83 3.63
CA PHE A 15 -23.07 20.34 3.81
C PHE A 15 -24.09 19.36 3.23
N GLU A 16 -25.25 19.20 3.90
CA GLU A 16 -26.27 18.20 3.58
C GLU A 16 -26.68 18.21 2.10
N LEU A 17 -26.12 17.28 1.33
CA LEU A 17 -26.60 16.89 0.02
C LEU A 17 -27.73 15.86 0.18
N PRO A 18 -28.71 15.81 -0.74
CA PRO A 18 -29.92 14.99 -0.60
C PRO A 18 -29.69 13.48 -0.83
N PHE A 19 -28.44 13.00 -0.77
CA PHE A 19 -28.08 11.59 -0.93
C PHE A 19 -27.31 11.11 0.31
N PRO A 20 -27.64 9.92 0.87
CA PRO A 20 -26.95 9.40 2.04
C PRO A 20 -25.50 9.04 1.68
N LEU A 21 -24.54 9.85 2.14
CA LEU A 21 -23.13 9.47 2.10
C LEU A 21 -22.84 8.46 3.22
N PRO A 22 -22.22 7.32 2.91
CA PRO A 22 -21.97 6.27 3.91
C PRO A 22 -20.83 6.69 4.86
N GLY A 23 -21.17 6.76 6.16
CA GLY A 23 -20.22 6.73 7.28
C GLY A 23 -19.42 8.01 7.57
N LYS A 24 -19.12 8.25 8.85
CA LYS A 24 -18.21 9.32 9.33
C LYS A 24 -16.74 9.13 8.89
N LYS A 25 -16.41 8.10 8.09
CA LYS A 25 -15.05 7.65 7.75
C LYS A 25 -14.39 8.38 6.57
N LEU A 26 -15.15 9.12 5.75
CA LEU A 26 -14.60 10.04 4.73
C LEU A 26 -13.88 11.27 5.33
N ASN A 27 -13.95 11.47 6.65
CA ASN A 27 -13.23 12.51 7.39
C ASN A 27 -11.85 12.03 7.85
N ASN A 28 -11.05 11.40 6.97
CA ASN A 28 -9.68 11.02 7.29
C ASN A 28 -8.72 12.17 6.89
N PRO A 29 -8.13 12.91 7.87
CA PRO A 29 -7.23 14.03 7.56
C PRO A 29 -5.99 13.58 6.78
N LEU A 30 -5.55 12.34 6.93
CA LEU A 30 -4.43 11.78 6.19
C LEU A 30 -4.80 11.60 4.71
N ALA A 31 -5.97 11.05 4.41
CA ALA A 31 -6.46 10.92 3.03
C ALA A 31 -6.52 12.30 2.34
N LEU A 32 -7.06 13.31 3.04
CA LEU A 32 -7.06 14.69 2.55
C LEU A 32 -5.64 15.21 2.29
N LEU A 33 -4.72 15.01 3.24
CA LEU A 33 -3.32 15.43 3.09
C LEU A 33 -2.66 14.78 1.87
N LEU A 34 -2.88 13.48 1.65
CA LEU A 34 -2.33 12.74 0.51
C LEU A 34 -2.92 13.23 -0.81
N ILE A 35 -4.23 13.48 -0.87
CA ILE A 35 -4.89 14.08 -2.04
C ILE A 35 -4.30 15.48 -2.32
N LEU A 36 -4.19 16.34 -1.31
CA LEU A 36 -3.63 17.68 -1.48
C LEU A 36 -2.16 17.63 -1.92
N PHE A 37 -1.38 16.69 -1.38
CA PHE A 37 0.00 16.47 -1.79
C PHE A 37 0.09 15.99 -3.24
N PHE A 38 -0.77 15.06 -3.65
CA PHE A 38 -0.90 14.59 -5.03
C PHE A 38 -1.26 15.74 -5.97
N LEU A 39 -2.33 16.48 -5.67
CA LEU A 39 -2.78 17.61 -6.47
C LEU A 39 -1.69 18.67 -6.60
N ARG A 40 -0.99 18.99 -5.51
CA ARG A 40 0.15 19.90 -5.55
C ARG A 40 1.27 19.35 -6.44
N GLY A 41 1.58 18.06 -6.38
CA GLY A 41 2.56 17.43 -7.24
C GLY A 41 2.19 17.48 -8.72
N VAL A 42 0.90 17.31 -9.05
CA VAL A 42 0.38 17.39 -10.43
C VAL A 42 0.43 18.83 -10.95
N LEU A 43 0.00 19.80 -10.14
CA LEU A 43 -0.13 21.19 -10.55
C LEU A 43 1.18 21.99 -10.47
N ASN A 44 2.16 21.53 -9.67
CA ASN A 44 3.42 22.22 -9.45
C ASN A 44 4.61 21.29 -9.75
N THR A 45 5.01 21.26 -11.03
CA THR A 45 6.14 20.47 -11.52
C THR A 45 7.44 20.71 -10.76
N PRO A 46 7.88 21.97 -10.50
CA PRO A 46 9.09 22.21 -9.70
C PRO A 46 9.03 21.64 -8.28
N PHE A 47 7.86 21.69 -7.63
CA PHE A 47 7.65 21.06 -6.33
C PHE A 47 7.79 19.55 -6.43
N ARG A 48 7.08 18.92 -7.37
CA ARG A 48 7.12 17.48 -7.62
C ARG A 48 8.54 16.99 -7.85
N ASP A 49 9.25 17.59 -8.80
CA ASP A 49 10.59 17.15 -9.20
C ASP A 49 11.57 17.30 -8.02
N ARG A 50 11.42 18.35 -7.20
CA ARG A 50 12.22 18.52 -5.97
C ARG A 50 11.92 17.43 -4.93
N GLN A 51 10.66 17.08 -4.70
CA GLN A 51 10.32 16.03 -3.72
C GLN A 51 10.76 14.65 -4.21
N LEU A 52 10.54 14.34 -5.49
CA LEU A 52 10.98 13.07 -6.07
C LEU A 52 12.50 12.95 -6.06
N ALA A 53 13.25 14.02 -6.35
CA ALA A 53 14.71 13.99 -6.26
C ALA A 53 15.21 13.76 -4.83
N LYS A 54 14.54 14.34 -3.81
CA LYS A 54 14.84 14.06 -2.41
C LYS A 54 14.58 12.61 -2.05
N LEU A 55 13.43 12.09 -2.46
CA LEU A 55 13.06 10.69 -2.24
C LEU A 55 14.03 9.74 -2.96
N GLU A 56 14.42 10.03 -4.19
CA GLU A 56 15.39 9.26 -4.96
C GLU A 56 16.72 9.20 -4.21
N LYS A 57 17.21 10.37 -3.78
CA LYS A 57 18.47 10.47 -3.01
C LYS A 57 18.39 9.62 -1.75
N LEU A 58 17.32 9.77 -0.96
CA LEU A 58 17.08 9.00 0.26
C LEU A 58 17.09 7.50 -0.01
N LEU A 59 16.48 7.05 -1.10
CA LEU A 59 16.35 5.62 -1.44
C LEU A 59 17.60 5.02 -2.10
N THR A 60 18.55 5.82 -2.56
CA THR A 60 19.68 5.30 -3.37
C THR A 60 21.06 5.62 -2.80
N SER A 61 21.17 6.70 -2.02
CA SER A 61 22.45 7.19 -1.49
C SER A 61 22.78 6.55 -0.15
N GLN A 62 24.04 6.19 0.06
CA GLN A 62 24.52 5.77 1.38
C GLN A 62 25.15 6.96 2.12
N PRO A 63 24.97 7.08 3.44
CA PRO A 63 24.30 6.14 4.35
C PRO A 63 22.78 6.32 4.46
N ASP A 64 22.22 7.40 3.89
CA ASP A 64 20.80 7.81 4.03
C ASP A 64 19.80 6.67 3.80
N ARG A 65 20.03 5.85 2.77
CA ARG A 65 19.21 4.69 2.44
C ARG A 65 19.13 3.68 3.58
N THR A 66 20.26 3.39 4.21
CA THR A 66 20.31 2.43 5.32
C THR A 66 19.53 2.98 6.52
N TYR A 67 19.72 4.26 6.84
CA TYR A 67 18.97 4.91 7.93
C TYR A 67 17.48 4.94 7.68
N PHE A 68 17.06 5.18 6.44
CA PHE A 68 15.65 5.17 6.07
C PHE A 68 15.00 3.80 6.31
N PHE A 69 15.59 2.70 5.83
CA PHE A 69 15.02 1.38 6.04
C PHE A 69 15.10 0.92 7.50
N VAL A 70 16.18 1.25 8.23
CA VAL A 70 16.26 1.01 9.68
C VAL A 70 15.15 1.75 10.42
N LEU A 71 14.86 3.00 10.04
CA LEU A 71 13.77 3.77 10.63
C LEU A 71 12.41 3.11 10.38
N LEU A 72 12.12 2.65 9.16
CA LEU A 72 10.87 1.95 8.85
C LEU A 72 10.71 0.71 9.74
N PHE A 73 11.70 -0.19 9.76
CA PHE A 73 11.63 -1.39 10.62
C PHE A 73 11.52 -1.05 12.10
N THR A 74 12.17 0.03 12.56
CA THR A 74 12.07 0.47 13.96
C THR A 74 10.65 0.92 14.30
N ILE A 75 9.99 1.65 13.39
CA ILE A 75 8.60 2.07 13.57
C ILE A 75 7.68 0.85 13.57
N GLU A 76 7.84 -0.09 12.62
CA GLU A 76 7.06 -1.33 12.54
C GLU A 76 7.17 -2.16 13.83
N ILE A 77 8.38 -2.38 14.32
CA ILE A 77 8.63 -3.08 15.59
C ILE A 77 8.00 -2.31 16.76
N GLY A 78 8.13 -0.97 16.77
CA GLY A 78 7.51 -0.11 17.78
C GLY A 78 6.00 -0.25 17.80
N LEU A 79 5.35 -0.21 16.65
CA LEU A 79 3.90 -0.39 16.49
C LEU A 79 3.45 -1.76 17.01
N GLN A 80 4.18 -2.83 16.68
CA GLN A 80 3.93 -4.17 17.20
C GLN A 80 4.07 -4.26 18.72
N ILE A 81 5.13 -3.69 19.29
CA ILE A 81 5.32 -3.65 20.74
C ILE A 81 4.16 -2.91 21.41
N MET A 82 3.77 -1.75 20.87
CA MET A 82 2.69 -0.95 21.42
C MET A 82 1.34 -1.65 21.30
N TRP A 83 1.09 -2.35 20.18
CA TRP A 83 -0.09 -3.19 20.00
C TRP A 83 -0.24 -4.19 21.12
N PHE A 84 0.83 -4.90 21.50
CA PHE A 84 0.79 -5.90 22.56
C PHE A 84 0.83 -5.29 23.98
N ALA A 85 1.53 -4.17 24.17
CA ALA A 85 1.63 -3.53 25.48
C ALA A 85 0.36 -2.77 25.89
N TYR A 86 -0.39 -2.20 24.94
CA TYR A 86 -1.54 -1.33 25.19
C TYR A 86 -2.80 -1.77 24.42
N PRO A 87 -3.38 -2.96 24.74
CA PRO A 87 -4.50 -3.56 23.99
C PRO A 87 -5.73 -2.67 23.84
N LEU A 88 -6.00 -1.89 24.88
CA LEU A 88 -7.25 -1.16 25.05
C LEU A 88 -7.16 0.26 24.50
N GLU A 89 -5.96 0.70 24.15
CA GLU A 89 -5.72 2.04 23.64
C GLU A 89 -5.99 2.07 22.13
N PHE A 90 -7.05 2.80 21.75
CA PHE A 90 -7.52 2.88 20.38
C PHE A 90 -6.44 3.27 19.36
N LEU A 91 -5.54 4.20 19.72
CA LEU A 91 -4.50 4.67 18.81
C LEU A 91 -3.41 3.62 18.52
N TRP A 92 -3.21 2.67 19.42
CA TRP A 92 -2.27 1.56 19.26
C TRP A 92 -2.93 0.29 18.73
N ASN A 93 -4.24 0.34 18.49
CA ASN A 93 -4.96 -0.77 17.90
C ASN A 93 -4.60 -0.89 16.42
N LEU A 94 -3.91 -1.97 16.05
CA LEU A 94 -3.55 -2.21 14.65
C LEU A 94 -4.76 -2.52 13.78
N ASN A 95 -5.80 -3.13 14.35
CA ASN A 95 -7.07 -3.42 13.67
C ASN A 95 -7.99 -2.19 13.56
N ALA A 96 -7.53 -1.00 13.94
CA ALA A 96 -8.34 0.21 13.87
C ALA A 96 -7.90 1.05 12.66
N GLU A 97 -8.81 1.24 11.70
CA GLU A 97 -8.64 2.06 10.48
C GLU A 97 -8.14 3.51 10.69
N GLN A 98 -8.10 3.99 11.93
CA GLN A 98 -7.64 5.34 12.29
C GLN A 98 -6.45 5.35 13.26
N GLY A 99 -5.93 4.17 13.63
CA GLY A 99 -4.80 3.99 14.52
C GLY A 99 -3.47 4.41 13.87
N TYR A 100 -2.42 4.44 14.69
CA TYR A 100 -1.08 4.76 14.19
C TYR A 100 -0.53 3.72 13.23
N GLY A 101 -0.95 2.45 13.37
CA GLY A 101 -0.63 1.36 12.44
C GLY A 101 -1.10 1.69 11.03
N THR A 102 -2.42 1.86 10.84
CA THR A 102 -3.03 2.20 9.55
C THR A 102 -2.44 3.48 8.97
N GLN A 103 -2.27 4.54 9.76
CA GLN A 103 -1.67 5.79 9.25
C GLN A 103 -0.25 5.58 8.71
N PHE A 104 0.55 4.78 9.41
CA PHE A 104 1.89 4.42 8.96
C PHE A 104 1.84 3.58 7.68
N SER A 105 1.06 2.49 7.66
CA SER A 105 0.89 1.60 6.50
C SER A 105 0.45 2.36 5.25
N VAL A 106 -0.54 3.25 5.39
CA VAL A 106 -1.00 4.13 4.30
C VAL A 106 0.14 4.99 3.74
N ILE A 107 0.89 5.69 4.61
CA ILE A 107 2.01 6.55 4.18
C ILE A 107 3.08 5.69 3.50
N GLN A 108 3.37 4.54 4.06
CA GLN A 108 4.36 3.59 3.55
C GLN A 108 3.98 3.07 2.16
N LEU A 109 2.73 2.65 1.97
CA LEU A 109 2.17 2.20 0.68
C LEU A 109 2.17 3.32 -0.35
N TYR A 110 1.84 4.54 0.07
CA TYR A 110 1.89 5.70 -0.81
C TYR A 110 3.32 6.02 -1.26
N ILE A 111 4.29 6.00 -0.35
CA ILE A 111 5.72 6.13 -0.68
C ILE A 111 6.14 5.00 -1.61
N LEU A 112 5.75 3.76 -1.33
CA LEU A 112 6.05 2.59 -2.17
C LEU A 112 5.53 2.76 -3.59
N GLY A 113 4.28 3.19 -3.77
CA GLY A 113 3.72 3.51 -5.09
C GLY A 113 4.54 4.57 -5.84
N LEU A 114 5.00 5.62 -5.15
CA LEU A 114 5.91 6.62 -5.72
C LEU A 114 7.26 6.01 -6.11
N VAL A 115 7.84 5.14 -5.27
CA VAL A 115 9.09 4.43 -5.58
C VAL A 115 8.94 3.60 -6.85
N VAL A 116 7.84 2.87 -7.00
CA VAL A 116 7.55 2.08 -8.21
C VAL A 116 7.47 2.99 -9.44
N MET A 117 6.74 4.11 -9.35
CA MET A 117 6.64 5.07 -10.46
C MET A 117 7.99 5.66 -10.86
N MET A 118 8.80 6.07 -9.88
CA MET A 118 10.16 6.58 -10.13
C MET A 118 11.04 5.52 -10.78
N THR A 119 10.93 4.28 -10.30
CA THR A 119 11.65 3.14 -10.86
C THR A 119 11.24 2.87 -12.31
N ALA A 120 9.94 2.96 -12.62
CA ALA A 120 9.42 2.83 -13.98
C ALA A 120 10.01 3.88 -14.93
N TRP A 121 10.06 5.14 -14.50
CA TRP A 121 10.62 6.23 -15.31
C TRP A 121 12.12 6.05 -15.52
N ALA A 122 12.85 5.56 -14.52
CA ALA A 122 14.27 5.26 -14.64
C ALA A 122 14.54 4.06 -15.57
N ASP A 123 13.77 2.98 -15.44
CA ASP A 123 13.93 1.72 -16.18
C ASP A 123 13.53 1.88 -17.65
N CYS A 124 12.31 2.39 -17.91
CA CYS A 124 11.78 2.49 -19.27
C CYS A 124 12.28 3.73 -20.03
N GLY A 125 12.65 4.80 -19.32
CA GLY A 125 12.94 6.11 -19.91
C GLY A 125 11.69 6.89 -20.31
N SER A 126 11.86 8.20 -20.53
CA SER A 126 10.74 9.12 -20.82
C SER A 126 9.99 8.77 -22.12
N ASN A 127 10.72 8.26 -23.12
CA ASN A 127 10.21 8.03 -24.48
C ASN A 127 9.76 6.59 -24.74
N ALA A 128 9.73 5.72 -23.72
CA ALA A 128 9.28 4.34 -23.89
C ALA A 128 7.81 4.23 -24.31
N ASP A 129 7.50 3.17 -25.06
CA ASP A 129 6.14 2.79 -25.44
C ASP A 129 5.26 2.52 -24.21
N TRP A 130 3.95 2.76 -24.36
CA TRP A 130 2.98 2.52 -23.29
C TRP A 130 2.98 1.06 -22.80
N LYS A 131 3.20 0.09 -23.70
CA LYS A 131 3.25 -1.34 -23.36
C LYS A 131 4.34 -1.69 -22.34
N ASP A 132 5.42 -0.91 -22.29
CA ASP A 132 6.53 -1.13 -21.36
C ASP A 132 6.31 -0.42 -20.02
N LYS A 133 5.58 0.70 -20.04
CA LYS A 133 5.22 1.49 -18.85
C LYS A 133 3.99 0.94 -18.12
N LEU A 134 3.02 0.39 -18.86
CA LEU A 134 1.75 -0.07 -18.31
C LEU A 134 1.90 -1.08 -17.17
N PRO A 135 2.76 -2.12 -17.25
CA PRO A 135 2.94 -3.04 -16.14
C PRO A 135 3.43 -2.35 -14.86
N TRP A 136 4.31 -1.36 -14.98
CA TRP A 136 4.76 -0.58 -13.83
C TRP A 136 3.65 0.26 -13.22
N TYR A 137 2.81 0.90 -14.04
CA TYR A 137 1.67 1.67 -13.54
C TYR A 137 0.62 0.79 -12.87
N LEU A 138 0.39 -0.42 -13.39
CA LEU A 138 -0.47 -1.39 -12.73
C LEU A 138 0.09 -1.79 -11.36
N VAL A 139 1.39 -2.08 -11.26
CA VAL A 139 2.04 -2.37 -9.96
C VAL A 139 1.90 -1.18 -9.00
N ALA A 140 2.18 0.05 -9.43
CA ALA A 140 2.02 1.23 -8.60
C ALA A 140 0.56 1.43 -8.15
N SER A 141 -0.39 1.19 -9.05
CA SER A 141 -1.82 1.33 -8.76
C SER A 141 -2.31 0.35 -7.70
N VAL A 142 -1.76 -0.86 -7.61
CA VAL A 142 -2.06 -1.81 -6.53
C VAL A 142 -1.70 -1.20 -5.17
N TYR A 143 -0.49 -0.67 -5.02
CA TYR A 143 -0.04 -0.07 -3.76
C TYR A 143 -0.85 1.18 -3.38
N PHE A 144 -1.14 2.04 -4.35
CA PHE A 144 -1.98 3.22 -4.10
C PHE A 144 -3.43 2.85 -3.78
N PHE A 145 -3.97 1.82 -4.42
CA PHE A 145 -5.33 1.35 -4.18
C PHE A 145 -5.47 0.81 -2.77
N ILE A 146 -4.55 -0.07 -2.34
CA ILE A 146 -4.56 -0.62 -0.97
C ILE A 146 -4.43 0.52 0.05
N GLY A 147 -3.43 1.40 -0.10
CA GLY A 147 -3.28 2.51 0.85
C GLY A 147 -4.43 3.53 0.83
N LEU A 148 -5.17 3.63 -0.28
CA LEU A 148 -6.41 4.42 -0.31
C LEU A 148 -7.55 3.69 0.39
N ASP A 149 -7.67 2.39 0.16
CA ASP A 149 -8.65 1.52 0.79
C ASP A 149 -8.54 1.57 2.31
N ASP A 150 -7.35 1.37 2.88
CA ASP A 150 -7.07 1.51 4.33
C ASP A 150 -7.40 2.90 4.87
N CYS A 151 -7.42 3.93 4.01
CA CYS A 151 -7.73 5.29 4.43
C CYS A 151 -9.24 5.57 4.55
N ILE A 152 -10.05 4.96 3.67
CA ILE A 152 -11.48 5.27 3.54
C ILE A 152 -12.39 4.03 3.64
N ALA A 153 -11.80 2.87 3.92
CA ALA A 153 -12.41 1.57 4.08
C ALA A 153 -13.38 1.20 2.93
N ILE A 154 -12.89 1.20 1.69
CA ILE A 154 -13.69 0.85 0.51
C ILE A 154 -14.21 -0.58 0.65
N HIS A 155 -13.35 -1.52 1.06
CA HIS A 155 -13.74 -2.92 1.21
C HIS A 155 -14.77 -3.13 2.34
N GLU A 156 -14.70 -2.39 3.44
CA GLU A 156 -15.74 -2.44 4.49
C GLU A 156 -17.10 -1.93 3.98
N ASN A 157 -17.10 -0.85 3.19
CA ASN A 157 -18.34 -0.32 2.62
C ASN A 157 -19.01 -1.33 1.68
N LEU A 158 -18.21 -2.14 0.96
CA LEU A 158 -18.72 -3.24 0.15
C LEU A 158 -19.41 -4.30 0.99
N ILE A 159 -18.83 -4.66 2.15
CA ILE A 159 -19.45 -5.59 3.11
C ILE A 159 -20.79 -5.03 3.60
N PHE A 160 -20.80 -3.75 4.01
CA PHE A 160 -22.04 -3.12 4.47
C PHE A 160 -23.13 -3.13 3.39
N TRP A 161 -22.77 -2.91 2.13
CA TRP A 161 -23.73 -2.96 1.02
C TRP A 161 -24.20 -4.39 0.72
N SER A 162 -23.31 -5.38 0.70
CA SER A 162 -23.69 -6.78 0.46
C SER A 162 -24.62 -7.32 1.53
N GLN A 163 -24.36 -7.01 2.81
CA GLN A 163 -25.22 -7.40 3.94
C GLN A 163 -26.62 -6.81 3.84
N ASN A 164 -26.76 -5.58 3.34
CA ASN A 164 -28.06 -4.94 3.17
C ASN A 164 -28.85 -5.49 1.98
N ILE A 165 -28.17 -5.95 0.93
CA ILE A 165 -28.83 -6.48 -0.29
C ILE A 165 -29.24 -7.94 -0.10
N ILE A 166 -28.43 -8.74 0.61
CA ILE A 166 -28.68 -10.18 0.79
C ILE A 166 -28.51 -10.58 2.28
N PRO A 167 -29.42 -10.14 3.17
CA PRO A 167 -29.28 -10.32 4.62
C PRO A 167 -29.30 -11.79 5.05
N ASP A 168 -30.07 -12.64 4.39
CA ASP A 168 -30.29 -14.06 4.80
C ASP A 168 -29.20 -15.03 4.33
N SER A 169 -28.16 -14.54 3.65
CA SER A 169 -27.16 -15.40 3.03
C SER A 169 -26.09 -15.89 4.01
N THR A 170 -26.31 -17.05 4.63
CA THR A 170 -25.31 -17.71 5.49
C THR A 170 -24.03 -18.13 4.77
N THR A 171 -24.08 -18.41 3.45
CA THR A 171 -22.92 -18.84 2.66
C THR A 171 -21.98 -17.67 2.32
N PHE A 172 -22.53 -16.50 1.98
CA PHE A 172 -21.70 -15.30 1.73
C PHE A 172 -21.09 -14.75 3.03
N HIS A 173 -21.80 -14.88 4.17
CA HIS A 173 -21.33 -14.42 5.49
C HIS A 173 -20.27 -15.34 6.14
N PHE A 174 -19.95 -16.48 5.52
CA PHE A 174 -19.11 -17.56 6.07
C PHE A 174 -17.60 -17.33 5.94
N ILE A 175 -17.20 -16.56 4.94
CA ILE A 175 -15.86 -16.00 4.76
C ILE A 175 -16.04 -14.48 4.96
N HIS A 176 -14.99 -13.71 5.29
CA HIS A 176 -15.09 -12.26 5.14
C HIS A 176 -15.64 -11.96 3.73
N GLU A 177 -16.86 -11.40 3.63
CA GLU A 177 -17.68 -11.36 2.40
C GLU A 177 -16.91 -10.80 1.21
N TRP A 178 -16.01 -9.87 1.48
CA TRP A 178 -15.14 -9.24 0.50
C TRP A 178 -14.15 -10.23 -0.13
N LEU A 179 -13.68 -11.28 0.56
CA LEU A 179 -12.70 -12.23 0.05
C LEU A 179 -13.25 -13.09 -1.10
N TRP A 180 -14.57 -13.27 -1.22
CA TRP A 180 -15.17 -13.92 -2.39
C TRP A 180 -15.03 -13.07 -3.65
N PHE A 181 -15.08 -11.75 -3.51
CA PHE A 181 -14.93 -10.79 -4.61
C PHE A 181 -13.46 -10.49 -4.89
N TYR A 182 -12.69 -10.23 -3.84
CA TYR A 182 -11.29 -9.85 -3.93
C TYR A 182 -10.34 -11.03 -4.04
N GLY A 183 -10.68 -12.23 -3.55
CA GLY A 183 -9.81 -13.41 -3.63
C GLY A 183 -9.40 -13.77 -5.07
N PRO A 184 -10.33 -13.87 -6.03
CA PRO A 184 -9.99 -14.05 -7.44
C PRO A 184 -9.14 -12.90 -8.01
N VAL A 185 -9.43 -11.65 -7.62
CA VAL A 185 -8.67 -10.47 -8.06
C VAL A 185 -7.25 -10.50 -7.48
N ALA A 186 -7.11 -10.84 -6.21
CA ALA A 186 -5.85 -10.98 -5.50
C ALA A 186 -5.00 -12.10 -6.12
N LEU A 187 -5.61 -13.23 -6.51
CA LEU A 187 -4.91 -14.27 -7.25
C LEU A 187 -4.36 -13.76 -8.59
N VAL A 188 -5.17 -13.00 -9.35
CA VAL A 188 -4.72 -12.38 -10.60
C VAL A 188 -3.57 -11.40 -10.33
N VAL A 189 -3.65 -10.60 -9.28
CA VAL A 189 -2.59 -9.68 -8.85
C VAL A 189 -1.32 -10.44 -8.48
N VAL A 190 -1.40 -11.52 -7.71
CA VAL A 190 -0.25 -12.37 -7.33
C VAL A 190 0.43 -12.96 -8.56
N VAL A 191 -0.35 -13.51 -9.50
CA VAL A 191 0.18 -14.07 -10.76
C VAL A 191 0.84 -12.97 -11.59
N PHE A 192 0.19 -11.81 -11.70
CA PHE A 192 0.72 -10.65 -12.40
C PHE A 192 2.03 -10.15 -11.78
N LEU A 193 2.07 -9.93 -10.47
CA LEU A 193 3.26 -9.49 -9.72
C LEU A 193 4.40 -10.50 -9.85
N SER A 194 4.11 -11.79 -9.68
CA SER A 194 5.11 -12.86 -9.83
C SER A 194 5.74 -12.84 -11.23
N ARG A 195 4.92 -12.74 -12.28
CA ARG A 195 5.39 -12.64 -13.66
C ARG A 195 6.19 -11.35 -13.89
N PHE A 196 5.74 -10.23 -13.34
CA PHE A 196 6.41 -8.95 -13.42
C PHE A 196 7.79 -9.00 -12.76
N PHE A 197 7.89 -9.55 -11.54
CA PHE A 197 9.15 -9.70 -10.80
C PHE A 197 10.14 -10.62 -11.50
N LEU A 198 9.67 -11.76 -12.03
CA LEU A 198 10.50 -12.63 -12.86
C LEU A 198 11.06 -11.86 -14.06
N LYS A 199 10.19 -11.17 -14.82
CA LYS A 199 10.63 -10.43 -16.01
C LYS A 199 11.61 -9.31 -15.69
N LYS A 200 11.44 -8.59 -14.58
CA LYS A 200 12.23 -7.38 -14.27
C LYS A 200 13.45 -7.63 -13.39
N PHE A 201 13.43 -8.64 -12.53
CA PHE A 201 14.42 -8.78 -11.46
C PHE A 201 15.23 -10.08 -11.51
N LEU A 202 15.00 -10.96 -12.50
CA LEU A 202 15.77 -12.21 -12.67
C LEU A 202 17.28 -11.98 -12.79
N TYR A 203 17.71 -10.80 -13.24
CA TYR A 203 19.13 -10.45 -13.34
C TYR A 203 19.84 -10.33 -11.98
N SER A 204 19.10 -10.19 -10.87
CA SER A 204 19.68 -10.03 -9.53
C SER A 204 19.00 -10.96 -8.52
N PRO A 205 19.65 -12.07 -8.12
CA PRO A 205 19.11 -13.03 -7.14
C PRO A 205 18.67 -12.37 -5.84
N ALA A 206 19.40 -11.35 -5.38
CA ALA A 206 19.06 -10.64 -4.16
C ALA A 206 17.76 -9.83 -4.30
N ILE A 207 17.53 -9.16 -5.43
CA ILE A 207 16.29 -8.37 -5.64
C ILE A 207 15.10 -9.31 -5.78
N ILE A 208 15.21 -10.35 -6.61
CA ILE A 208 14.09 -11.28 -6.84
C ILE A 208 13.71 -12.02 -5.56
N VAL A 209 14.68 -12.49 -4.75
CA VAL A 209 14.39 -13.12 -3.45
C VAL A 209 13.67 -12.12 -2.53
N THR A 210 14.14 -10.88 -2.42
CA THR A 210 13.46 -9.86 -1.61
C THR A 210 12.01 -9.63 -2.08
N MET A 211 11.76 -9.54 -3.39
CA MET A 211 10.41 -9.32 -3.92
C MET A 211 9.47 -10.52 -3.67
N PHE A 212 9.95 -11.75 -3.80
CA PHE A 212 9.12 -12.92 -3.51
C PHE A 212 8.88 -13.11 -2.01
N VAL A 213 9.86 -12.80 -1.16
CA VAL A 213 9.65 -12.80 0.30
C VAL A 213 8.61 -11.75 0.69
N ALA A 214 8.69 -10.55 0.13
CA ALA A 214 7.69 -9.49 0.33
C ALA A 214 6.29 -9.95 -0.12
N LEU A 215 6.19 -10.59 -1.28
CA LEU A 215 4.94 -11.14 -1.80
C LEU A 215 4.38 -12.25 -0.91
N MET A 216 5.23 -13.09 -0.34
CA MET A 216 4.80 -14.14 0.58
C MET A 216 4.19 -13.57 1.87
N PHE A 217 4.75 -12.48 2.41
CA PHE A 217 4.15 -11.79 3.56
C PHE A 217 2.73 -11.28 3.26
N TRP A 218 2.52 -10.69 2.08
CA TRP A 218 1.18 -10.26 1.67
C TRP A 218 0.22 -11.42 1.38
N ILE A 219 0.69 -12.49 0.74
CA ILE A 219 -0.14 -13.68 0.53
C ILE A 219 -0.53 -14.31 1.87
N SER A 220 0.38 -14.33 2.85
CA SER A 220 0.05 -14.88 4.16
C SER A 220 -1.08 -14.12 4.84
N VAL A 221 -1.19 -12.80 4.66
CA VAL A 221 -2.27 -11.99 5.24
C VAL A 221 -3.64 -12.44 4.74
N LEU A 222 -3.81 -12.55 3.41
CA LEU A 222 -5.06 -13.04 2.82
C LEU A 222 -5.44 -14.46 3.31
N LEU A 223 -4.43 -15.31 3.52
CA LEU A 223 -4.64 -16.65 4.08
C LEU A 223 -5.04 -16.58 5.56
N LEU A 224 -4.39 -15.72 6.35
CA LEU A 224 -4.68 -15.55 7.76
C LEU A 224 -6.08 -14.99 7.98
N GLU A 225 -6.49 -13.96 7.24
CA GLU A 225 -7.86 -13.40 7.27
C GLU A 225 -8.92 -14.41 6.87
N GLY A 226 -8.64 -15.22 5.83
CA GLY A 226 -9.53 -16.28 5.39
C GLY A 226 -9.74 -17.37 6.45
N LEU A 227 -8.71 -17.62 7.28
CA LEU A 227 -8.75 -18.60 8.37
C LEU A 227 -9.26 -17.99 9.70
N ALA A 228 -9.19 -16.66 9.87
CA ALA A 228 -9.49 -15.95 11.10
C ALA A 228 -10.87 -16.30 11.66
N LYS A 229 -11.94 -16.04 10.89
CA LYS A 229 -13.34 -16.23 11.30
C LYS A 229 -13.69 -17.64 11.77
N ASN A 230 -13.11 -18.65 11.13
CA ASN A 230 -13.55 -20.03 11.30
C ASN A 230 -12.67 -20.83 12.27
N ILE A 231 -11.40 -20.43 12.44
CA ILE A 231 -10.43 -21.17 13.23
C ILE A 231 -9.98 -20.40 14.45
N VAL A 232 -9.77 -19.08 14.32
CA VAL A 232 -9.09 -18.28 15.35
C VAL A 232 -10.08 -17.53 16.22
N ASP A 233 -11.08 -16.87 15.63
CA ASP A 233 -12.11 -16.12 16.37
C ASP A 233 -12.82 -16.98 17.44
N PRO A 234 -13.12 -18.28 17.21
CA PRO A 234 -13.71 -19.14 18.23
C PRO A 234 -12.77 -19.48 19.41
N LEU A 235 -11.45 -19.30 19.27
CA LEU A 235 -10.46 -19.65 20.30
C LEU A 235 -10.29 -18.54 21.36
N GLY A 236 -10.85 -17.36 21.11
CA GLY A 236 -10.87 -16.25 22.06
C GLY A 236 -10.08 -15.02 21.62
N VAL A 237 -10.30 -13.93 22.35
CA VAL A 237 -9.81 -12.57 22.01
C VAL A 237 -8.28 -12.51 21.89
N ASP A 238 -7.55 -13.23 22.74
CA ASP A 238 -6.08 -13.23 22.73
C ASP A 238 -5.50 -13.87 21.47
N TYR A 239 -6.15 -14.90 20.92
CA TYR A 239 -5.73 -15.52 19.66
C TYR A 239 -5.99 -14.62 18.47
N GLY A 240 -7.15 -13.95 18.43
CA GLY A 240 -7.46 -12.93 17.42
C GLY A 240 -6.44 -11.80 17.44
N ARG A 241 -6.01 -11.37 18.63
CA ARG A 241 -5.00 -10.31 18.79
C ARG A 241 -3.62 -10.69 18.25
N ILE A 242 -3.19 -11.93 18.48
CA ILE A 242 -1.94 -12.45 17.92
C ILE A 242 -2.04 -12.52 16.41
N LEU A 243 -3.17 -12.98 15.87
CA LEU A 243 -3.41 -13.08 14.45
C LEU A 243 -3.31 -11.71 13.78
N ILE A 244 -4.05 -10.72 14.28
CA ILE A 244 -4.00 -9.32 13.80
C ILE A 244 -2.57 -8.79 13.86
N GLY A 245 -1.85 -9.03 14.97
CA GLY A 245 -0.46 -8.59 15.09
C GLY A 245 0.43 -9.20 14.00
N ILE A 246 0.26 -10.49 13.69
CA ILE A 246 1.00 -11.16 12.61
C ILE A 246 0.59 -10.61 11.24
N GLU A 247 -0.69 -10.39 11.03
CA GLU A 247 -1.28 -9.91 9.78
C GLU A 247 -0.76 -8.51 9.43
N GLU A 248 -1.07 -7.53 10.27
CA GLU A 248 -0.66 -6.12 10.13
C GLU A 248 0.87 -5.99 10.08
N GLY A 249 1.57 -6.80 10.88
CA GLY A 249 3.04 -6.87 10.85
C GLY A 249 3.57 -7.39 9.52
N SER A 250 2.94 -8.41 8.97
CA SER A 250 3.32 -8.99 7.67
C SER A 250 3.08 -8.00 6.54
N GLU A 251 1.96 -7.26 6.57
CA GLU A 251 1.68 -6.24 5.55
C GLU A 251 2.74 -5.13 5.53
N MET A 252 3.05 -4.55 6.70
CA MET A 252 4.04 -3.51 6.84
C MET A 252 5.45 -3.98 6.44
N ILE A 253 5.87 -5.15 6.94
CA ILE A 253 7.19 -5.72 6.60
C ILE A 253 7.25 -6.03 5.09
N GLY A 254 6.18 -6.59 4.52
CA GLY A 254 6.06 -6.85 3.09
C GLY A 254 6.22 -5.57 2.27
N ALA A 255 5.53 -4.48 2.66
CA ALA A 255 5.64 -3.18 2.00
C ALA A 255 7.06 -2.60 2.09
N THR A 256 7.72 -2.67 3.25
CA THR A 256 9.13 -2.26 3.41
C THR A 256 10.07 -3.08 2.53
N LEU A 257 9.87 -4.40 2.44
CA LEU A 257 10.70 -5.27 1.60
C LEU A 257 10.49 -5.00 0.10
N PHE A 258 9.26 -4.77 -0.35
CA PHE A 258 9.00 -4.31 -1.72
C PHE A 258 9.75 -3.00 -1.99
N MET A 259 9.63 -2.03 -1.08
CA MET A 259 10.30 -0.74 -1.22
C MET A 259 11.83 -0.89 -1.28
N LEU A 260 12.40 -1.77 -0.46
CA LEU A 260 13.82 -2.11 -0.47
C LEU A 260 14.26 -2.73 -1.80
N GLY A 261 13.46 -3.65 -2.33
CA GLY A 261 13.69 -4.28 -3.63
C GLY A 261 13.68 -3.27 -4.78
N PHE A 262 12.65 -2.42 -4.86
CA PHE A 262 12.55 -1.39 -5.90
C PHE A 262 13.64 -0.34 -5.75
N SER A 263 13.94 0.09 -4.52
CA SER A 263 15.05 0.98 -4.21
C SER A 263 16.39 0.42 -4.70
N LYS A 264 16.65 -0.88 -4.49
CA LYS A 264 17.87 -1.53 -4.96
C LYS A 264 17.92 -1.58 -6.49
N HIS A 265 16.80 -1.92 -7.14
CA HIS A 265 16.71 -1.92 -8.59
C HIS A 265 16.96 -0.52 -9.19
N LEU A 266 16.29 0.50 -8.65
CA LEU A 266 16.46 1.89 -9.04
C LEU A 266 17.93 2.33 -8.93
N LYS A 267 18.57 2.03 -7.79
CA LYS A 267 20.00 2.31 -7.60
C LYS A 267 20.85 1.66 -8.70
N ASN A 268 20.63 0.38 -9.00
CA ASN A 268 21.40 -0.34 -10.02
C ASN A 268 21.24 0.30 -11.41
N ILE A 269 20.02 0.74 -11.78
CA ILE A 269 19.77 1.43 -13.05
C ILE A 269 20.55 2.74 -13.12
N LEU A 270 20.49 3.55 -12.07
CA LEU A 270 21.15 4.87 -12.03
C LEU A 270 22.68 4.74 -12.06
N GLU A 271 23.25 3.75 -11.39
CA GLU A 271 24.68 3.46 -11.44
C GLU A 271 25.12 2.94 -12.83
N GLY A 272 24.32 2.07 -13.46
CA GLY A 272 24.55 1.61 -14.82
C GLY A 272 24.58 2.74 -15.85
N LYS A 273 23.63 3.68 -15.78
CA LYS A 273 23.61 4.86 -16.66
C LYS A 273 24.85 5.74 -16.49
N LYS A 274 25.29 5.98 -15.24
CA LYS A 274 26.50 6.77 -14.95
C LYS A 274 27.77 6.12 -15.50
N ALA A 275 27.86 4.79 -15.50
CA ALA A 275 29.01 4.10 -16.06
C ALA A 275 29.12 4.31 -17.58
N ILE A 276 27.99 4.22 -18.29
CA ILE A 276 27.93 4.41 -19.75
C ILE A 276 28.35 5.84 -20.15
N THR A 277 27.84 6.86 -19.45
CA THR A 277 28.18 8.28 -19.74
C THR A 277 29.65 8.63 -19.47
N LYS A 278 30.34 7.90 -18.59
CA LYS A 278 31.77 8.11 -18.33
C LYS A 278 32.69 7.45 -19.37
N SER A 279 32.16 6.48 -20.13
CA SER A 279 32.90 5.74 -21.16
C SER A 279 32.75 6.31 -22.58
N SER A 280 31.88 7.31 -22.76
CA SER A 280 31.63 8.05 -24.01
C SER A 280 32.34 9.39 -24.00
#